data_AF-A0AA86V750-F1
#
_entry.id   AF-A0AA86V750-F1
#
_cell.length_a   1.000
_cell.length_b   1.000
_cell.length_c   1.000
_cell.angle_alpha   90.00
_cell.angle_beta   90.00
_cell.angle_gamma   90.00
#
_symmetry.space_group_name_H-M   'P 1'
#
loop_
_entity.id
_entity.type
_entity.pdbx_description
1 polymer ?
#
loop_
_entity_poly.entity_id
_entity_poly.type
_entity_poly.pdbx_seq_one_letter_code
_entity_poly.pdbx_strand_id
1 'polypeptide(L)' 'MARVGGSFSAAGKVRKQTPKVLTQVKPRALTGRSKKRLQYKKYLHSDDPSVSGRPVSVNSYILRKARGLVAK' A
#
# COMPACT_ATOMS: atom_id res chain seq x y z
N MET A 1 -25.81 27.89 -4.40
CA MET A 1 -25.90 27.00 -3.23
C MET A 1 -24.50 26.75 -2.69
N ALA A 2 -24.13 27.36 -1.58
CA ALA A 2 -22.84 27.06 -0.95
C ALA A 2 -22.83 25.58 -0.54
N ARG A 3 -21.78 24.83 -0.88
CA ARG A 3 -21.57 23.46 -0.38
C ARG A 3 -21.24 23.57 1.10
N VAL A 4 -22.27 23.67 1.94
CA VAL A 4 -22.11 23.73 3.40
C VAL A 4 -21.59 22.37 3.87
N GLY A 5 -20.50 22.38 4.63
CA GLY A 5 -19.99 21.19 5.31
C GLY A 5 -21.09 20.57 6.19
N GLY A 6 -21.01 19.27 6.45
CA GLY A 6 -21.97 18.67 7.39
C GLY A 6 -21.85 19.36 8.76
N SER A 7 -22.97 19.55 9.44
CA SER A 7 -22.97 20.03 10.83
C SER A 7 -22.00 19.21 11.69
N PHE A 8 -21.34 19.86 12.66
CA PHE A 8 -20.48 19.20 13.65
C PHE A 8 -21.20 18.07 14.41
N SER A 9 -22.54 18.10 14.47
CA SER A 9 -23.38 17.08 15.09
C SER A 9 -23.49 15.78 14.27
N ALA A 10 -23.03 15.75 13.02
CA ALA A 10 -23.13 14.58 12.15
C ALA A 10 -22.01 13.54 12.42
N ALA A 11 -22.04 12.94 13.60
CA ALA A 11 -21.08 11.93 14.01
C ALA A 11 -21.00 10.76 13.01
N GLY A 12 -19.78 10.45 12.58
CA GLY A 12 -19.50 9.34 11.66
C GLY A 12 -19.90 9.59 10.20
N LYS A 13 -20.18 10.84 9.78
CA LYS A 13 -20.54 11.19 8.39
C LYS A 13 -19.61 10.54 7.35
N VAL A 14 -18.29 10.68 7.52
CA VAL A 14 -17.30 10.13 6.59
C VAL A 14 -17.41 8.60 6.52
N ARG A 15 -17.43 7.92 7.67
CA ARG A 15 -17.53 6.45 7.75
C ARG A 15 -18.83 5.91 7.14
N LYS A 16 -19.93 6.66 7.24
CA LYS A 16 -21.22 6.32 6.63
C LYS A 16 -21.24 6.54 5.11
N GLN A 17 -20.49 7.53 4.62
CA GLN A 17 -20.42 7.87 3.19
C GLN A 17 -19.41 7.00 2.42
N THR A 18 -18.34 6.54 3.06
CA THR A 18 -17.34 5.70 2.40
C THR A 18 -17.96 4.37 1.95
N PRO A 19 -17.84 3.97 0.67
CA PRO A 19 -18.35 2.69 0.20
C PRO A 19 -17.67 1.54 0.94
N LYS A 20 -18.47 0.52 1.31
CA LYS A 20 -17.94 -0.63 2.05
C LYS A 20 -17.18 -1.55 1.09
N VAL A 21 -15.85 -1.45 1.11
CA VAL A 21 -14.96 -2.34 0.35
C VAL A 21 -14.58 -3.54 1.22
N LEU A 22 -14.93 -4.75 0.78
CA LEU A 22 -14.58 -5.99 1.48
C LEU A 22 -13.10 -6.32 1.30
N THR A 23 -12.51 -6.99 2.29
CA THR A 23 -11.15 -7.51 2.21
C THR A 23 -11.11 -8.73 1.30
N GLN A 24 -10.07 -8.80 0.47
CA GLN A 24 -9.82 -9.98 -0.38
C GLN A 24 -9.32 -11.14 0.47
N VAL A 25 -9.76 -12.37 0.16
CA VAL A 25 -9.22 -13.60 0.76
C VAL A 25 -7.78 -13.78 0.27
N LYS A 26 -6.83 -13.83 1.21
CA LYS A 26 -5.40 -13.98 0.93
C LYS A 26 -4.86 -15.24 1.62
N PRO A 27 -3.85 -15.90 1.03
CA PRO A 27 -3.16 -16.97 1.73
C PRO A 27 -2.53 -16.45 3.03
N ARG A 28 -2.37 -17.34 4.01
CA ARG A 28 -1.78 -16.98 5.31
C ARG A 28 -0.38 -16.39 5.11
N ALA A 29 -0.14 -15.25 5.75
CA ALA A 29 1.15 -14.59 5.68
C ALA A 29 2.20 -15.42 6.44
N LEU A 30 3.38 -15.57 5.85
CA LEU A 30 4.54 -16.16 6.52
C LEU A 30 5.00 -15.26 7.68
N THR A 31 5.39 -15.88 8.80
CA THR A 31 5.87 -15.21 10.02
C THR A 31 7.23 -15.74 10.47
N GLY A 32 7.90 -15.01 11.36
CA GLY A 32 9.21 -15.40 11.90
C GLY A 32 10.32 -15.51 10.84
N ARG A 33 11.08 -16.60 10.89
CA ARG A 33 12.25 -16.84 10.02
C ARG A 33 11.88 -16.95 8.54
N SER A 34 10.74 -17.57 8.22
CA SER A 34 10.30 -17.73 6.82
C SER A 34 10.01 -16.38 6.17
N LYS A 35 9.42 -15.43 6.92
CA LYS A 35 9.24 -14.04 6.48
C LYS A 35 10.56 -13.34 6.18
N LYS A 36 11.56 -13.49 7.06
CA LYS A 36 12.89 -12.90 6.88
C LYS A 36 13.61 -13.49 5.65
N ARG A 37 13.50 -14.80 5.43
CA ARG A 37 14.02 -15.46 4.22
C ARG A 37 13.38 -14.90 2.94
N LEU A 38 12.06 -14.73 2.93
CA LEU A 38 11.35 -14.14 1.80
C LEU A 38 11.80 -12.69 1.56
N GLN A 39 11.94 -11.90 2.63
CA GLN A 39 12.41 -10.53 2.56
C GLN A 39 13.83 -10.41 1.97
N TYR A 40 14.75 -11.27 2.42
CA TYR A 40 16.12 -11.32 1.89
C TYR A 40 16.14 -11.68 0.41
N LYS A 41 15.47 -12.78 0.04
CA LYS A 41 15.37 -13.22 -1.36
C LYS A 41 14.83 -12.10 -2.25
N LYS A 42 13.80 -11.40 -1.78
CA LYS A 42 13.14 -10.34 -2.56
C LYS A 42 14.00 -9.08 -2.71
N TYR A 43 14.68 -8.60 -1.67
CA TYR A 43 15.27 -7.24 -1.68
C TYR A 43 16.79 -7.17 -1.72
N LEU A 44 17.49 -8.26 -1.41
CA LEU A 44 18.96 -8.26 -1.38
C LEU A 44 19.56 -9.23 -2.41
N HIS A 45 18.82 -10.27 -2.81
CA HIS A 45 19.32 -11.26 -3.75
C HIS A 45 18.79 -11.07 -5.18
N SER A 46 17.52 -10.68 -5.34
CA SER A 46 16.86 -10.64 -6.65
C SER A 46 16.51 -9.23 -7.13
N ASP A 47 15.96 -8.36 -6.28
CA ASP A 47 15.65 -6.98 -6.65
C ASP A 47 16.41 -5.99 -5.75
N ASP A 48 17.36 -5.25 -6.30
CA ASP A 48 17.95 -4.10 -5.62
C ASP A 48 16.98 -2.90 -5.65
N PRO A 49 16.56 -2.35 -4.49
CA PRO A 49 15.69 -1.18 -4.44
C PRO A 49 16.49 0.11 -4.66
N SER A 50 17.20 0.20 -5.78
CA SER A 50 17.88 1.39 -6.22
C SER A 50 17.32 1.87 -7.56
N VAL A 51 17.18 3.18 -7.71
CA VAL A 51 16.82 3.81 -8.98
C VAL A 51 17.97 4.74 -9.31
N SER A 52 18.57 4.57 -10.50
CA SER A 52 19.71 5.40 -10.95
C SER A 52 20.87 5.44 -9.93
N GLY A 53 21.15 4.31 -9.27
CA GLY A 53 22.21 4.19 -8.25
C GLY A 53 21.91 4.81 -6.89
N ARG A 54 20.72 5.40 -6.69
CA ARG A 54 20.27 5.92 -5.39
C ARG A 54 19.34 4.93 -4.71
N PRO A 55 19.56 4.60 -3.43
CA PRO A 55 18.64 3.73 -2.69
C PRO A 55 17.30 4.44 -2.53
N VAL A 56 16.22 3.73 -2.82
CA VAL A 56 14.84 4.22 -2.67
C VAL A 56 14.06 3.28 -1.75
N SER A 57 12.99 3.78 -1.16
CA SER A 57 12.13 2.93 -0.34
C SER A 57 11.47 1.86 -1.21
N VAL A 58 11.35 0.65 -0.65
CA VAL A 58 10.78 -0.52 -1.33
C VAL A 58 9.34 -0.28 -1.82
N ASN A 59 8.60 0.59 -1.12
CA ASN A 59 7.23 0.99 -1.45
C ASN A 59 7.18 2.38 -2.13
N SER A 60 8.26 2.83 -2.77
CA SER A 60 8.30 4.09 -3.50
C SER A 60 7.40 4.05 -4.74
N TYR A 61 6.79 5.19 -5.08
CA TYR A 61 5.95 5.32 -6.28
C TYR A 61 6.72 4.97 -7.56
N ILE A 62 7.99 5.38 -7.63
CA ILE A 62 8.87 5.13 -8.78
C ILE A 62 9.02 3.62 -9.02
N LEU A 63 9.39 2.85 -7.98
CA LEU A 63 9.51 1.39 -8.10
C LEU A 63 8.17 0.71 -8.37
N ARG A 64 7.08 1.20 -7.77
CA ARG A 64 5.74 0.65 -8.02
C ARG A 64 5.30 0.87 -9.46
N LYS A 65 5.56 2.06 -10.02
CA LYS A 65 5.26 2.38 -11.41
C LYS A 65 6.09 1.53 -12.37
N ALA A 66 7.40 1.38 -12.11
CA ALA A 66 8.28 0.51 -12.89
C ALA A 66 7.83 -0.97 -12.88
N ARG A 67 7.28 -1.43 -11.75
CA ARG A 67 6.73 -2.80 -11.59
C ARG A 67 5.29 -2.97 -12.09
N GLY A 68 4.65 -1.93 -12.66
CA GLY A 68 3.25 -1.99 -13.11
C GLY A 68 2.22 -2.13 -11.99
N LEU A 69 2.57 -1.79 -10.75
CA LEU A 69 1.71 -1.88 -9.55
C LEU A 69 0.93 -0.58 -9.27
N VAL A 70 0.87 0.32 -10.25
CA VAL A 70 0.12 1.57 -10.21
C VAL A 70 -0.91 1.49 -11.33
N ALA A 71 -2.17 1.80 -11.01
CA ALA A 71 -3.22 1.89 -12.02
C ALA A 71 -2.81 2.93 -13.09
N LYS A 72 -3.15 2.65 -14.36
CA LYS A 72 -2.94 3.59 -15.46
C LYS A 72 -3.72 4.88 -15.24
#